data_AF-A0A1G0SDL9-F1
#
_entry.id   AF-A0A1G0SDL9-F1
#
_cell.length_a   1.000
_cell.length_b   1.000
_cell.length_c   1.000
_cell.angle_alpha   90.00
_cell.angle_beta   90.00
_cell.angle_gamma   90.00
#
_symmetry.space_group_name_H-M   'P 1'
#
loop_
_entity.id
_entity.type
_entity.pdbx_description
1 polymer ?
#
loop_
_entity_poly.entity_id
_entity_poly.type
_entity_poly.pdbx_seq_one_letter_code
_entity_poly.pdbx_strand_id
1 'polypeptide(L)'
;MARVSFGLQLRAAVIPIPYIRSNNHDVLICRHRVSPHYDQCALYGGGEMFVDRELKSGRLPEELVIREDTSVTADFSGLECRWSEVPSPEEETIAVIVDASHRPERSLETYRNVMDTITNIYGTAEESRPVTEDRLRVTLSANALRHESRVRTWGSGTWRTFVYSLLQRVFVVIGWILFRLNVRTSETDWGTYKRDLVDNTDSRKFDGCLRLVLSGNKGKRKSLESALENLASSGKITYGIHVARSAIMTCLISKRQHEHVHFVDASGGGYAAAALSMKKRSMKS
;
A
#
# COMPACT_ATOMS: atom_id res chain seq x y z
N MET A 1 -15.59 -13.72 -8.56
CA MET A 1 -15.90 -12.76 -7.47
C MET A 1 -15.66 -11.30 -7.89
N ALA A 2 -14.44 -10.91 -8.31
CA ALA A 2 -14.08 -9.52 -8.64
C ALA A 2 -15.10 -8.77 -9.53
N ARG A 3 -15.51 -9.39 -10.64
CA ARG A 3 -16.50 -8.82 -11.58
C ARG A 3 -17.89 -8.64 -10.95
N VAL A 4 -18.38 -9.65 -10.24
CA VAL A 4 -19.75 -9.67 -9.69
C VAL A 4 -19.88 -8.79 -8.45
N SER A 5 -18.90 -8.81 -7.55
CA SER A 5 -18.96 -8.10 -6.27
C SER A 5 -18.50 -6.64 -6.37
N PHE A 6 -17.59 -6.35 -7.30
CA PHE A 6 -16.90 -5.04 -7.38
C PHE A 6 -16.90 -4.40 -8.77
N GLY A 7 -17.41 -5.07 -9.80
CA GLY A 7 -17.39 -4.54 -11.17
C GLY A 7 -15.98 -4.47 -11.79
N LEU A 8 -15.01 -5.21 -11.23
CA LEU A 8 -13.62 -5.18 -11.66
C LEU A 8 -13.30 -6.35 -12.60
N GLN A 9 -12.58 -6.06 -13.69
CA GLN A 9 -11.96 -7.08 -14.53
C GLN A 9 -10.54 -7.34 -14.02
N LEU A 10 -10.24 -8.60 -13.70
CA LEU A 10 -8.92 -9.01 -13.25
C LEU A 10 -8.20 -9.72 -14.40
N ARG A 11 -6.91 -9.42 -14.57
CA ARG A 11 -5.98 -10.18 -15.41
C ARG A 11 -4.85 -10.66 -14.54
N ALA A 12 -4.45 -11.91 -14.69
CA ALA A 12 -3.37 -12.52 -13.94
C ALA A 12 -2.50 -13.36 -14.88
N ALA A 13 -1.22 -13.48 -14.57
CA ALA A 13 -0.26 -14.24 -15.36
C ALA A 13 0.82 -14.85 -14.45
N VAL A 14 1.37 -15.99 -14.87
CA VAL A 14 2.58 -16.58 -14.29
C VAL A 14 3.65 -16.55 -15.35
N ILE A 15 4.74 -15.82 -15.08
CA ILE A 15 5.75 -15.50 -16.09
C ILE A 15 7.11 -16.05 -15.65
N PRO A 16 7.73 -16.94 -16.43
CA PRO A 16 9.08 -17.42 -16.16
C PRO A 16 10.10 -16.27 -16.23
N ILE A 17 11.06 -16.23 -15.29
CA ILE A 17 12.18 -15.28 -15.33
C ILE A 17 12.95 -15.31 -16.67
N PRO A 18 13.21 -16.48 -17.30
CA PRO A 18 13.83 -16.51 -18.62
C PRO A 18 13.06 -15.72 -19.70
N TYR A 19 11.73 -15.70 -19.65
CA TYR A 19 10.92 -14.91 -20.58
C TYR A 19 11.18 -13.41 -20.40
N ILE A 20 11.24 -12.93 -19.15
CA ILE A 20 11.54 -11.53 -18.84
C ILE A 20 12.94 -11.15 -19.37
N ARG A 21 13.93 -12.02 -19.13
CA ARG A 21 15.32 -11.82 -19.58
C ARG A 21 15.48 -11.84 -21.09
N SER A 22 14.75 -12.70 -21.79
CA SER A 22 14.72 -12.71 -23.25
C SER A 22 14.15 -11.42 -23.86
N ASN A 23 13.41 -10.64 -23.07
CA ASN A 23 12.87 -9.33 -23.44
C ASN A 23 13.72 -8.16 -22.91
N ASN A 24 15.01 -8.38 -22.60
CA ASN A 24 15.96 -7.36 -22.14
C ASN A 24 15.57 -6.67 -20.81
N HIS A 25 14.86 -7.37 -19.95
CA HIS A 25 14.53 -6.92 -18.60
C HIS A 25 15.02 -7.94 -17.56
N ASP A 26 15.15 -7.54 -16.29
CA ASP A 26 15.46 -8.47 -15.20
C ASP A 26 14.55 -8.22 -13.99
N VAL A 27 14.52 -9.17 -13.06
CA VAL A 27 13.85 -9.01 -11.76
C VAL A 27 14.88 -9.30 -10.69
N LEU A 28 15.43 -8.23 -10.13
CA LEU A 28 16.30 -8.23 -8.98
C LEU A 28 15.44 -8.04 -7.73
N ILE A 29 15.67 -8.90 -6.74
CA ILE A 29 14.89 -8.95 -5.51
C ILE A 29 15.81 -8.64 -4.34
N CYS A 30 15.38 -7.71 -3.48
CA CYS A 30 16.03 -7.45 -2.21
C CYS A 30 15.01 -7.62 -1.07
N ARG A 31 15.46 -8.19 0.05
CA ARG A 31 14.70 -8.24 1.29
C ARG A 31 15.19 -7.13 2.20
N HIS A 32 14.30 -6.22 2.56
CA HIS A 32 14.56 -5.11 3.46
C HIS A 32 13.80 -5.32 4.77
N ARG A 33 14.51 -5.39 5.89
CA ARG A 33 13.88 -5.49 7.20
C ARG A 33 13.39 -4.14 7.67
N VAL A 34 12.07 -3.97 7.76
CA VAL A 34 11.42 -2.73 8.22
C VAL A 34 11.26 -2.75 9.74
N SER A 35 10.94 -3.90 10.32
CA SER A 35 10.82 -4.12 11.77
C SER A 35 11.35 -5.52 12.13
N PRO A 36 11.49 -5.87 13.43
CA PRO A 36 11.85 -7.23 13.84
C PRO A 36 10.93 -8.33 13.29
N HIS A 37 9.71 -7.99 12.87
CA HIS A 37 8.67 -8.94 12.44
C HIS A 37 8.14 -8.69 11.03
N TYR A 38 8.71 -7.71 10.32
CA TYR A 38 8.31 -7.37 8.96
C TYR A 38 9.53 -7.18 8.05
N ASP A 39 9.68 -8.11 7.10
CA ASP A 39 10.57 -7.98 5.96
C ASP A 39 9.75 -7.56 4.73
N GLN A 40 10.08 -6.42 4.14
CA GLN A 40 9.51 -5.94 2.89
C GLN A 40 10.37 -6.39 1.70
N CYS A 41 9.73 -6.71 0.59
CA CYS A 41 10.39 -6.98 -0.68
C CYS A 41 10.60 -5.66 -1.45
N ALA A 42 11.80 -5.47 -2.00
CA ALA A 42 12.07 -4.45 -3.01
C ALA A 42 12.41 -5.10 -4.36
N LEU A 43 11.83 -4.58 -5.44
CA LEU A 43 12.04 -5.07 -6.80
C LEU A 43 12.76 -4.03 -7.65
N TYR A 44 13.70 -4.47 -8.47
CA TYR A 44 14.44 -3.65 -9.43
C TYR A 44 14.75 -4.45 -10.71
N GLY A 45 15.16 -3.77 -11.79
CA GLY A 45 15.50 -4.41 -13.07
C GLY A 45 14.45 -4.24 -14.18
N GLY A 46 13.28 -3.68 -13.85
CA GLY A 46 12.26 -3.26 -14.81
C GLY A 46 11.37 -4.40 -15.34
N GLY A 47 11.64 -5.65 -14.95
CA GLY A 47 10.84 -6.80 -15.33
C GLY A 47 9.41 -6.73 -14.81
N GLU A 48 9.20 -6.23 -13.59
CA GLU A 48 7.87 -6.02 -13.01
C GLU A 48 7.03 -5.01 -13.81
N MET A 49 7.63 -3.89 -14.22
CA MET A 49 6.96 -2.88 -15.04
C MET A 49 6.71 -3.38 -16.47
N PHE A 50 7.64 -4.12 -17.05
CA PHE A 50 7.46 -4.80 -18.34
C PHE A 50 6.24 -5.73 -18.28
N VAL A 51 6.21 -6.64 -17.29
CA VAL A 51 5.12 -7.60 -17.11
C VAL A 51 3.77 -6.89 -16.91
N ASP A 52 3.72 -5.88 -16.04
CA ASP A 52 2.49 -5.11 -15.79
C ASP A 52 1.95 -4.46 -17.08
N ARG A 53 2.84 -3.87 -17.89
CA ARG A 53 2.49 -3.24 -19.17
C ARG A 53 2.01 -4.27 -20.20
N GLU A 54 2.71 -5.38 -20.37
CA GLU A 54 2.35 -6.43 -21.34
C GLU A 54 1.03 -7.11 -20.95
N LEU A 55 0.79 -7.36 -19.66
CA LEU A 55 -0.47 -7.93 -19.16
C LEU A 55 -1.66 -6.99 -19.39
N LYS A 56 -1.48 -5.69 -19.10
CA LYS A 56 -2.52 -4.66 -19.31
C LYS A 56 -2.83 -4.43 -20.79
N SER A 57 -1.82 -4.48 -21.64
CA SER A 57 -1.99 -4.34 -23.09
C SER A 57 -2.51 -5.62 -23.77
N GLY A 58 -2.50 -6.76 -23.09
CA GLY A 58 -2.95 -8.04 -23.64
C GLY A 58 -1.97 -8.63 -24.65
N ARG A 59 -0.68 -8.28 -24.54
CA ARG A 59 0.39 -8.74 -25.45
C ARG A 59 1.18 -9.95 -24.93
N LEU A 60 0.91 -10.39 -23.70
CA LEU A 60 1.50 -11.61 -23.18
C LEU A 60 0.97 -12.85 -23.94
N PRO A 61 1.82 -13.86 -24.17
CA PRO A 61 1.39 -15.16 -24.69
C PRO A 61 0.28 -15.76 -23.84
N GLU A 62 -0.71 -16.40 -24.49
CA GLU A 62 -1.90 -16.92 -23.82
C GLU A 62 -1.54 -18.00 -22.79
N GLU A 63 -0.50 -18.80 -23.04
CA GLU A 63 0.01 -19.81 -22.11
C GLU A 63 0.54 -19.24 -20.78
N LEU A 64 0.93 -17.96 -20.74
CA LEU A 64 1.39 -17.30 -19.52
C LEU A 64 0.22 -16.67 -18.74
N VAL A 65 -0.93 -16.48 -19.38
CA VAL A 65 -2.10 -15.82 -18.78
C VAL A 65 -2.93 -16.85 -18.05
N ILE A 66 -3.26 -16.57 -16.79
CA ILE A 66 -4.13 -17.41 -15.99
C ILE A 66 -5.56 -17.21 -16.49
N ARG A 67 -6.17 -18.29 -16.98
CA ARG A 67 -7.58 -18.31 -17.37
C ARG A 67 -8.48 -18.23 -16.14
N GLU A 68 -9.67 -17.65 -16.32
CA GLU A 68 -10.65 -17.56 -15.24
C GLU A 68 -11.08 -18.97 -14.83
N ASP A 69 -10.66 -19.38 -13.63
CA ASP A 69 -11.12 -20.61 -13.00
C ASP A 69 -12.20 -20.26 -11.96
N THR A 70 -13.44 -20.65 -12.26
CA THR A 70 -14.58 -20.41 -11.37
C THR A 70 -14.67 -21.41 -10.21
N SER A 71 -13.81 -22.43 -10.16
CA SER A 71 -13.82 -23.48 -9.14
C SER A 71 -13.06 -23.11 -7.87
N VAL A 72 -12.14 -22.13 -7.94
CA VAL A 72 -11.30 -21.75 -6.81
C VAL A 72 -11.98 -20.68 -5.95
N THR A 73 -12.08 -20.97 -4.65
CA THR A 73 -12.52 -19.99 -3.65
C THR A 73 -11.31 -19.26 -3.08
N ALA A 74 -11.32 -17.93 -3.13
CA ALA A 74 -10.26 -17.12 -2.54
C ALA A 74 -10.34 -17.15 -1.00
N ASP A 75 -9.19 -17.30 -0.35
CA ASP A 75 -9.07 -17.19 1.10
C ASP A 75 -8.85 -15.72 1.50
N PHE A 76 -9.68 -15.24 2.42
CA PHE A 76 -9.64 -13.89 2.97
C PHE A 76 -9.49 -13.87 4.49
N SER A 77 -9.14 -15.02 5.09
CA SER A 77 -9.00 -15.18 6.54
C SER A 77 -8.02 -14.17 7.17
N GLY A 78 -6.95 -13.82 6.46
CA GLY A 78 -5.97 -12.84 6.92
C GLY A 78 -6.34 -11.37 6.71
N LEU A 79 -7.39 -11.04 5.95
CA LEU A 79 -7.77 -9.64 5.70
C LEU A 79 -8.75 -9.16 6.77
N GLU A 80 -8.23 -8.32 7.69
CA GLU A 80 -8.96 -7.81 8.85
C GLU A 80 -8.58 -6.35 9.14
N CYS A 81 -9.22 -5.39 8.47
CA CYS A 81 -9.02 -3.97 8.77
C CYS A 81 -10.24 -3.39 9.49
N ARG A 82 -10.06 -3.07 10.78
CA ARG A 82 -11.09 -2.45 11.64
C ARG A 82 -10.68 -1.05 12.11
N TRP A 83 -9.67 -0.47 11.48
CA TRP A 83 -9.20 0.87 11.78
C TRP A 83 -9.99 1.88 10.96
N SER A 84 -10.26 3.04 11.56
CA SER A 84 -10.74 4.21 10.82
C SER A 84 -9.58 4.81 10.02
N GLU A 85 -9.89 5.72 9.10
CA GLU A 85 -8.84 6.55 8.51
C GLU A 85 -8.03 7.25 9.62
N VAL A 86 -6.71 7.30 9.46
CA VAL A 86 -5.79 7.86 10.44
C VAL A 86 -5.53 9.32 10.08
N PRO A 87 -5.99 10.31 10.86
CA PRO A 87 -5.77 11.71 10.53
C PRO A 87 -4.28 12.06 10.52
N SER A 88 -3.83 12.85 9.54
CA SER A 88 -2.40 13.16 9.36
C SER A 88 -1.77 13.75 10.63
N PRO A 89 -0.68 13.18 11.19
CA PRO A 89 0.02 13.72 12.36
C PRO A 89 0.36 15.22 12.26
N GLU A 90 0.68 15.71 11.06
CA GLU A 90 0.83 17.14 10.80
C GLU A 90 -0.45 17.73 10.14
N GLU A 91 -0.32 18.36 8.97
CA GLU A 91 -1.43 19.02 8.25
C GLU A 91 -1.96 18.14 7.10
N GLU A 92 -1.05 17.46 6.40
CA GLU A 92 -1.29 16.73 5.16
C GLU A 92 -0.66 15.34 5.22
N THR A 93 -1.34 14.36 4.63
CA THR A 93 -0.74 13.06 4.28
C THR A 93 -0.62 13.02 2.77
N ILE A 94 0.59 12.84 2.25
CA ILE A 94 0.83 12.81 0.80
C ILE A 94 1.22 11.41 0.34
N ALA A 95 0.68 10.98 -0.81
CA ALA A 95 1.18 9.84 -1.55
C ALA A 95 2.08 10.35 -2.69
N VAL A 96 3.31 9.84 -2.74
CA VAL A 96 4.32 10.24 -3.72
C VAL A 96 4.78 9.00 -4.48
N ILE A 97 4.86 9.12 -5.80
CA ILE A 97 5.45 8.12 -6.69
C ILE A 97 6.55 8.81 -7.48
N VAL A 98 7.74 8.22 -7.52
CA VAL A 98 8.89 8.68 -8.33
C VAL A 98 9.39 7.52 -9.17
N ASP A 99 9.53 7.77 -10.46
CA ASP A 99 10.06 6.86 -11.47
C ASP A 99 11.31 7.48 -12.12
N ALA A 100 12.46 6.82 -11.99
CA ALA A 100 13.73 7.21 -12.58
C ALA A 100 14.21 6.17 -13.63
N SER A 101 13.33 5.29 -14.08
CA SER A 101 13.67 4.17 -14.97
C SER A 101 14.06 4.58 -16.39
N HIS A 102 13.82 5.85 -16.77
CA HIS A 102 14.18 6.40 -18.09
C HIS A 102 15.69 6.38 -18.37
N ARG A 103 16.54 6.33 -17.35
CA ARG A 103 18.00 6.25 -17.46
C ARG A 103 18.54 5.14 -16.54
N PRO A 104 18.42 3.86 -16.94
CA PRO A 104 18.73 2.72 -16.07
C PRO A 104 20.10 2.77 -15.41
N GLU A 105 21.12 3.22 -16.15
CA GLU A 105 22.51 3.37 -15.69
C GLU A 105 22.71 4.40 -14.55
N ARG A 106 21.79 5.36 -14.38
CA ARG A 106 21.85 6.39 -13.31
C ARG A 106 20.64 6.38 -12.38
N SER A 107 19.73 5.42 -12.54
CA SER A 107 18.46 5.40 -11.82
C SER A 107 18.68 5.26 -10.31
N LEU A 108 19.58 4.37 -9.86
CA LEU A 108 19.86 4.13 -8.44
C LEU A 108 20.46 5.36 -7.75
N GLU A 109 21.38 6.06 -8.43
CA GLU A 109 21.92 7.35 -7.95
C GLU A 109 20.81 8.40 -7.85
N THR A 110 19.93 8.44 -8.85
CA THR A 110 18.78 9.36 -8.86
C THR A 110 17.80 9.07 -7.73
N TYR A 111 17.46 7.79 -7.49
CA TYR A 111 16.62 7.40 -6.35
C TYR A 111 17.27 7.74 -5.01
N ARG A 112 18.59 7.55 -4.87
CA ARG A 112 19.32 7.96 -3.67
C ARG A 112 19.19 9.45 -3.42
N ASN A 113 19.46 10.27 -4.44
CA ASN A 113 19.34 11.73 -4.35
C ASN A 113 17.92 12.17 -3.99
N VAL A 114 16.89 11.49 -4.53
CA VAL A 114 15.48 11.74 -4.17
C VAL A 114 15.20 11.38 -2.72
N MET A 115 15.67 10.22 -2.25
CA MET A 115 15.50 9.81 -0.86
C MET A 115 16.21 10.76 0.11
N ASP A 116 17.42 11.21 -0.20
CA ASP A 116 18.17 12.18 0.60
C ASP A 116 17.45 13.54 0.65
N THR A 117 16.92 13.98 -0.50
CA THR A 117 16.08 15.20 -0.57
C THR A 117 14.85 15.09 0.31
N ILE A 118 14.17 13.93 0.29
CA ILE A 118 13.00 13.69 1.13
C ILE A 118 13.39 13.70 2.61
N THR A 119 14.47 13.03 2.98
CA THR A 119 14.99 13.04 4.36
C THR A 119 15.31 14.45 4.84
N ASN A 120 15.92 15.28 3.98
CA ASN A 120 16.25 16.66 4.31
C ASN A 120 15.00 17.55 4.54
N ILE A 121 13.88 17.26 3.86
CA ILE A 121 12.66 18.07 3.94
C ILE A 121 11.70 17.55 5.02
N TYR A 122 11.54 16.23 5.10
CA TYR A 122 10.56 15.56 5.94
C TYR A 122 11.13 15.02 7.25
N GLY A 123 12.46 14.90 7.35
CA GLY A 123 13.13 14.26 8.47
C GLY A 123 13.26 12.75 8.27
N THR A 124 13.49 12.03 9.36
CA THR A 124 13.65 10.56 9.34
C THR A 124 12.36 9.85 8.93
N ALA A 125 12.46 8.53 8.73
CA ALA A 125 11.30 7.70 8.44
C ALA A 125 10.25 7.77 9.57
N GLU A 126 10.69 7.87 10.82
CA GLU A 126 9.87 7.98 12.03
C GLU A 126 9.15 9.34 12.12
N GLU A 127 9.86 10.44 11.85
CA GLU A 127 9.33 11.81 11.95
C GLU A 127 8.23 12.10 10.91
N SER A 128 8.29 11.41 9.79
CA SER A 128 7.36 11.58 8.66
C SER A 128 6.32 10.47 8.54
N ARG A 129 6.17 9.62 9.58
CA ARG A 129 5.20 8.52 9.58
C ARG A 129 3.77 9.04 9.37
N PRO A 130 3.00 8.46 8.45
CA PRO A 130 1.60 8.82 8.24
C PRO A 130 0.65 8.22 9.30
N VAL A 131 1.12 7.24 10.08
CA VAL A 131 0.34 6.53 11.10
C VAL A 131 1.06 6.59 12.44
N THR A 132 0.35 6.99 13.49
CA THR A 132 0.87 7.08 14.87
C THR A 132 -0.08 6.44 15.87
N GLU A 133 0.47 5.91 16.98
CA GLU A 133 -0.30 5.15 17.99
C GLU A 133 -1.48 5.94 18.57
N ASP A 134 -1.27 7.24 18.82
CA ASP A 134 -2.23 8.16 19.44
C ASP A 134 -3.41 8.49 18.52
N ARG A 135 -3.26 8.31 17.22
CA ARG A 135 -4.29 8.61 16.20
C ARG A 135 -5.03 7.38 15.69
N LEU A 136 -4.56 6.18 16.01
CA LEU A 136 -5.27 4.95 15.72
C LEU A 136 -6.59 4.86 16.49
N ARG A 137 -7.69 4.73 15.74
CA ARG A 137 -9.05 4.56 16.25
C ARG A 137 -9.74 3.41 15.53
N VAL A 138 -10.31 2.48 16.27
CA VAL A 138 -11.13 1.42 15.67
C VAL A 138 -12.45 2.01 15.15
N THR A 139 -13.01 1.41 14.10
CA THR A 139 -14.25 1.88 13.46
C THR A 139 -15.45 1.03 13.84
N LEU A 140 -16.54 1.67 14.25
CA LEU A 140 -17.86 1.05 14.39
C LEU A 140 -18.77 1.34 13.17
N SER A 141 -18.24 2.02 12.15
CA SER A 141 -19.00 2.41 10.97
C SER A 141 -19.47 1.19 10.19
N ALA A 142 -20.78 1.07 9.99
CA ALA A 142 -21.39 0.03 9.18
C ALA A 142 -20.85 0.04 7.74
N ASN A 143 -20.60 1.23 7.18
CA ASN A 143 -20.07 1.37 5.83
C ASN A 143 -18.62 0.89 5.73
N ALA A 144 -17.78 1.19 6.72
CA ALA A 144 -16.39 0.74 6.74
C ALA A 144 -16.30 -0.79 6.85
N LEU A 145 -17.10 -1.40 7.72
CA LEU A 145 -17.12 -2.85 7.95
C LEU A 145 -17.88 -3.64 6.87
N ARG A 146 -18.57 -2.96 5.94
CA ARG A 146 -19.38 -3.59 4.89
C ARG A 146 -18.54 -4.42 3.94
N HIS A 147 -17.32 -3.97 3.62
CA HIS A 147 -16.44 -4.66 2.68
C HIS A 147 -15.99 -6.02 3.21
N GLU A 148 -15.53 -6.08 4.47
CA GLU A 148 -15.20 -7.34 5.15
C GLU A 148 -16.42 -8.27 5.21
N SER A 149 -17.58 -7.73 5.63
CA SER A 149 -18.82 -8.51 5.73
C SER A 149 -19.22 -9.13 4.39
N ARG A 150 -19.14 -8.37 3.28
CA ARG A 150 -19.47 -8.86 1.94
C ARG A 150 -18.51 -9.94 1.43
N VAL A 151 -17.23 -9.81 1.75
CA VAL A 151 -16.20 -10.77 1.34
C VAL A 151 -16.34 -12.07 2.14
N ARG A 152 -16.45 -11.98 3.47
CA ARG A 152 -16.50 -13.16 4.36
C ARG A 152 -17.83 -13.91 4.34
N THR A 153 -18.90 -13.28 3.86
CA THR A 153 -20.21 -13.90 3.69
C THR A 153 -20.58 -14.06 2.21
N TRP A 154 -19.59 -14.01 1.32
CA TRP A 154 -19.79 -14.24 -0.10
C TRP A 154 -20.43 -15.61 -0.36
N GLY A 155 -21.43 -15.65 -1.27
CA GLY A 155 -22.18 -16.86 -1.56
C GLY A 155 -23.15 -17.31 -0.45
N SER A 156 -23.33 -16.52 0.61
CA SER A 156 -24.30 -16.80 1.66
C SER A 156 -25.50 -15.84 1.64
N GLY A 157 -26.60 -16.23 2.27
CA GLY A 157 -27.83 -15.43 2.29
C GLY A 157 -27.70 -14.13 3.08
N THR A 158 -28.57 -13.16 2.77
CA THR A 158 -28.59 -11.81 3.37
C THR A 158 -28.66 -11.82 4.90
N TRP A 159 -29.34 -12.80 5.49
CA TRP A 159 -29.41 -13.00 6.94
C TRP A 159 -28.04 -13.26 7.56
N ARG A 160 -27.21 -14.10 6.95
CA ARG A 160 -25.87 -14.41 7.47
C ARG A 160 -24.96 -13.20 7.40
N THR A 161 -25.03 -12.42 6.32
CA THR A 161 -24.31 -11.14 6.21
C THR A 161 -24.73 -10.16 7.29
N PHE A 162 -26.03 -10.07 7.61
CA PHE A 162 -26.54 -9.22 8.67
C PHE A 162 -26.03 -9.63 10.06
N VAL A 163 -26.18 -10.91 10.42
CA VAL A 163 -25.68 -11.44 11.70
C VAL A 163 -24.16 -11.25 11.82
N TYR A 164 -23.41 -11.51 10.75
CA TYR A 164 -21.98 -11.29 10.71
C TYR A 164 -21.60 -9.82 10.95
N SER A 165 -22.34 -8.89 10.35
CA SER A 165 -22.14 -7.45 10.56
C SER A 165 -22.34 -7.04 12.02
N LEU A 166 -23.31 -7.64 12.73
CA LEU A 166 -23.52 -7.39 14.15
C LEU A 166 -22.37 -7.95 15.01
N LEU A 167 -21.95 -9.19 14.75
CA LEU A 167 -20.82 -9.83 15.46
C LEU A 167 -19.52 -9.05 15.28
N GLN A 168 -19.27 -8.52 14.09
CA GLN A 168 -18.11 -7.65 13.83
C GLN A 168 -18.08 -6.42 14.73
N ARG A 169 -19.22 -5.78 14.97
CA ARG A 169 -19.30 -4.62 15.88
C ARG A 169 -18.99 -5.03 17.31
N VAL A 170 -19.46 -6.18 17.77
CA VAL A 170 -19.13 -6.73 19.09
C VAL A 170 -17.62 -6.94 19.22
N PHE A 171 -16.97 -7.54 18.22
CA PHE A 171 -15.51 -7.73 18.23
C PHE A 171 -14.73 -6.40 18.24
N VAL A 172 -15.22 -5.36 17.54
CA VAL A 172 -14.62 -4.03 17.61
C VAL A 172 -14.70 -3.45 19.02
N VAL A 173 -15.85 -3.56 19.69
CA VAL A 173 -16.04 -3.09 21.07
C VAL A 173 -15.13 -3.84 22.03
N ILE A 174 -15.04 -5.17 21.91
CA ILE A 174 -14.12 -5.99 22.71
C ILE A 174 -12.67 -5.52 22.48
N GLY A 175 -12.24 -5.38 21.23
CA GLY A 175 -10.91 -4.88 20.90
C GLY A 175 -10.64 -3.50 21.49
N TRP A 176 -11.61 -2.58 21.41
CA TRP A 176 -11.51 -1.26 22.03
C TRP A 176 -11.30 -1.32 23.55
N ILE A 177 -12.03 -2.20 24.26
CA ILE A 177 -11.84 -2.42 25.70
C ILE A 177 -10.43 -2.95 25.99
N LEU A 178 -9.98 -3.96 25.24
CA LEU A 178 -8.65 -4.57 25.41
C LEU A 178 -7.52 -3.54 25.21
N PHE A 179 -7.62 -2.70 24.17
CA PHE A 179 -6.70 -1.59 23.95
C PHE A 179 -6.75 -0.56 25.09
N ARG A 180 -7.95 -0.22 25.58
CA ARG A 180 -8.11 0.82 26.62
C ARG A 180 -7.55 0.39 27.96
N LEU A 181 -7.59 -0.91 28.25
CA LEU A 181 -7.14 -1.53 29.50
C LEU A 181 -5.72 -2.13 29.40
N ASN A 182 -5.06 -2.06 28.23
CA ASN A 182 -3.75 -2.68 27.97
C ASN A 182 -3.70 -4.15 28.42
N VAL A 183 -4.74 -4.92 28.11
CA VAL A 183 -4.86 -6.31 28.57
C VAL A 183 -3.85 -7.20 27.85
N ARG A 184 -3.22 -8.10 28.60
CA ARG A 184 -2.43 -9.19 28.06
C ARG A 184 -3.30 -10.44 28.00
N THR A 185 -3.46 -10.98 26.81
CA THR A 185 -4.15 -12.25 26.56
C THR A 185 -3.12 -13.35 26.28
N SER A 186 -3.54 -14.61 26.21
CA SER A 186 -2.65 -15.72 25.84
C SER A 186 -2.04 -15.56 24.44
N GLU A 187 -2.72 -14.85 23.55
CA GLU A 187 -2.33 -14.70 22.15
C GLU A 187 -1.71 -13.34 21.82
N THR A 188 -2.02 -12.29 22.58
CA THR A 188 -1.67 -10.91 22.20
C THR A 188 -1.50 -9.98 23.40
N ASP A 189 -0.46 -9.15 23.37
CA ASP A 189 -0.30 -7.98 24.26
C ASP A 189 -0.94 -6.74 23.60
N TRP A 190 -2.15 -6.40 24.04
CA TRP A 190 -2.90 -5.28 23.47
C TRP A 190 -2.31 -3.92 23.85
N GLY A 191 -1.41 -3.85 24.84
CA GLY A 191 -0.69 -2.63 25.20
C GLY A 191 0.44 -2.29 24.23
N THR A 192 1.07 -3.29 23.59
CA THR A 192 2.15 -3.07 22.59
C THR A 192 1.65 -3.16 21.15
N TYR A 193 0.48 -3.75 20.91
CA TYR A 193 -0.06 -3.99 19.58
C TYR A 193 -0.06 -2.75 18.66
N LYS A 194 -0.43 -1.57 19.18
CA LYS A 194 -0.46 -0.35 18.35
C LYS A 194 0.93 0.07 17.89
N ARG A 195 1.94 -0.12 18.73
CA ARG A 195 3.34 0.16 18.38
C ARG A 195 3.82 -0.79 17.29
N ASP A 196 3.61 -2.09 17.49
CA ASP A 196 3.95 -3.11 16.51
C ASP A 196 3.23 -2.84 15.18
N LEU A 197 1.96 -2.42 15.24
CA LEU A 197 1.19 -2.05 14.04
C LEU A 197 1.88 -0.91 13.30
N VAL A 198 2.24 0.17 13.99
CA VAL A 198 2.91 1.33 13.39
C VAL A 198 4.26 0.94 12.79
N ASP A 199 5.05 0.13 13.49
CA ASP A 199 6.36 -0.33 13.02
C ASP A 199 6.27 -1.30 11.83
N ASN A 200 5.16 -2.04 11.71
CA ASN A 200 4.89 -2.94 10.60
C ASN A 200 4.09 -2.28 9.45
N THR A 201 4.16 -0.95 9.30
CA THR A 201 3.54 -0.23 8.19
C THR A 201 4.46 -0.13 6.97
N ASP A 202 3.89 -0.27 5.77
CA ASP A 202 4.64 -0.20 4.50
C ASP A 202 4.64 1.21 3.85
N SER A 203 4.74 2.25 4.68
CA SER A 203 4.67 3.66 4.24
C SER A 203 5.76 4.05 3.23
N ARG A 204 6.82 3.26 3.12
CA ARG A 204 7.91 3.43 2.16
C ARG A 204 8.15 2.10 1.46
N LYS A 205 8.14 2.09 0.13
CA LYS A 205 8.34 0.88 -0.67
C LYS A 205 8.98 1.18 -2.02
N PHE A 206 9.63 0.17 -2.58
CA PHE A 206 10.32 0.26 -3.86
C PHE A 206 10.00 -0.97 -4.72
N ASP A 207 9.26 -0.77 -5.81
CA ASP A 207 8.81 -1.84 -6.71
C ASP A 207 9.03 -1.47 -8.19
N GLY A 208 10.28 -1.16 -8.52
CA GLY A 208 10.65 -0.52 -9.78
C GLY A 208 10.47 1.00 -9.77
N CYS A 209 9.55 1.50 -8.93
CA CYS A 209 9.37 2.91 -8.61
C CYS A 209 9.47 3.14 -7.10
N LEU A 210 9.92 4.33 -6.71
CA LEU A 210 9.88 4.74 -5.31
C LEU A 210 8.45 5.21 -4.97
N ARG A 211 7.87 4.63 -3.93
CA ARG A 211 6.51 4.95 -3.46
C ARG A 211 6.53 5.24 -1.97
N LEU A 212 5.98 6.39 -1.59
CA LEU A 212 6.04 6.90 -0.22
C LEU A 212 4.69 7.48 0.19
N VAL A 213 4.30 7.25 1.43
CA VAL A 213 3.21 7.94 2.11
C VAL A 213 3.81 8.70 3.28
N LEU A 214 3.74 10.04 3.24
CA LEU A 214 4.43 10.90 4.18
C LEU A 214 3.44 11.82 4.90
N SER A 215 3.61 12.00 6.20
CA SER A 215 2.98 13.09 6.96
C SER A 215 3.83 14.34 6.87
N GLY A 216 3.22 15.50 6.65
CA GLY A 216 3.91 16.78 6.65
C GLY A 216 2.95 17.96 6.63
N ASN A 217 3.51 19.16 6.49
CA ASN A 217 2.76 20.39 6.24
C ASN A 217 2.89 20.85 4.79
N LYS A 218 2.06 21.84 4.41
CA LYS A 218 2.08 22.43 3.06
C LYS A 218 3.44 22.96 2.65
N GLY A 219 4.23 23.48 3.58
CA GLY A 219 5.57 24.00 3.32
C GLY A 219 6.50 22.88 2.86
N LYS A 220 6.60 21.79 3.65
CA LYS A 220 7.37 20.59 3.29
C LYS A 220 6.95 20.03 1.93
N ARG A 221 5.65 19.92 1.68
CA ARG A 221 5.11 19.44 0.40
C ARG A 221 5.56 20.32 -0.78
N LYS A 222 5.43 21.65 -0.67
CA LYS A 222 5.84 22.58 -1.73
C LYS A 222 7.34 22.52 -2.00
N SER A 223 8.16 22.39 -0.97
CA SER A 223 9.60 22.22 -1.11
C SER A 223 9.94 20.92 -1.85
N LEU A 224 9.27 19.82 -1.51
CA LEU A 224 9.45 18.54 -2.19
C LEU A 224 9.00 18.61 -3.65
N GLU A 225 7.82 19.18 -3.90
CA GLU A 225 7.30 19.36 -5.27
C GLU A 225 8.26 20.17 -6.13
N SER A 226 8.84 21.25 -5.59
CA SER A 226 9.84 22.07 -6.29
C SER A 226 11.11 21.28 -6.60
N ALA A 227 11.60 20.48 -5.65
CA ALA A 227 12.80 19.67 -5.84
C ALA A 227 12.58 18.55 -6.89
N LEU A 228 11.42 17.88 -6.86
CA LEU A 228 11.07 16.86 -7.85
C LEU A 228 10.82 17.47 -9.23
N GLU A 229 10.24 18.67 -9.31
CA GLU A 229 10.06 19.39 -10.58
C GLU A 229 11.39 19.74 -11.25
N ASN A 230 12.41 20.14 -10.48
CA ASN A 230 13.75 20.39 -11.01
C ASN A 230 14.39 19.11 -11.60
N LEU A 231 14.16 17.95 -10.98
CA LEU A 231 14.64 16.68 -11.51
C LEU A 231 13.82 16.22 -12.73
N ALA A 232 12.51 16.48 -12.73
CA ALA A 232 11.63 16.13 -13.84
C ALA A 232 11.90 16.97 -15.08
N SER A 233 12.05 18.29 -14.93
CA SER A 233 12.38 19.22 -16.02
C SER A 233 13.74 18.95 -16.66
N SER A 234 14.67 18.34 -15.92
CA SER A 234 15.96 17.86 -16.46
C SER A 234 15.89 16.45 -17.06
N GLY A 235 14.69 15.86 -17.15
CA GLY A 235 14.45 14.54 -17.71
C GLY A 235 15.08 13.40 -16.92
N LYS A 236 15.30 13.59 -15.61
CA LYS A 236 15.87 12.56 -14.73
C LYS A 236 14.83 11.65 -14.11
N ILE A 237 13.63 12.19 -13.85
CA ILE A 237 12.52 11.45 -13.24
C ILE A 237 11.19 11.80 -13.89
N THR A 238 10.19 10.96 -13.67
CA THR A 238 8.78 11.33 -13.68
C THR A 238 8.24 11.14 -12.26
N TYR A 239 7.39 12.04 -11.79
CA TYR A 239 6.82 11.93 -10.45
C TYR A 239 5.34 12.27 -10.43
N GLY A 240 4.65 11.80 -9.39
CA GLY A 240 3.27 12.15 -9.08
C GLY A 240 3.08 12.33 -7.59
N ILE A 241 2.27 13.31 -7.21
CA ILE A 241 1.89 13.58 -5.83
C ILE A 241 0.36 13.64 -5.75
N HIS A 242 -0.18 13.04 -4.69
CA HIS A 242 -1.56 13.22 -4.24
C HIS A 242 -1.57 13.69 -2.79
N VAL A 243 -2.46 14.64 -2.48
CA VAL A 243 -2.58 15.25 -1.15
C VAL A 243 -3.88 14.82 -0.52
N ALA A 244 -3.81 14.36 0.72
CA ALA A 244 -4.93 13.96 1.53
C ALA A 244 -4.82 14.53 2.95
N ARG A 245 -5.86 14.32 3.76
CA ARG A 245 -5.89 14.73 5.18
C ARG A 245 -5.74 13.55 6.15
N SER A 246 -5.69 12.34 5.63
CA SER A 246 -5.64 11.10 6.39
C SER A 246 -4.93 10.01 5.59
N ALA A 247 -4.41 9.03 6.31
CA ALA A 247 -3.95 7.76 5.77
C ALA A 247 -5.05 6.70 5.89
N ILE A 248 -5.06 5.76 4.96
CA ILE A 248 -5.87 4.54 5.02
C ILE A 248 -4.93 3.34 5.10
N MET A 249 -5.44 2.24 5.68
CA MET A 249 -4.68 1.01 5.80
C MET A 249 -5.47 -0.21 5.34
N THR A 250 -4.76 -1.15 4.75
CA THR A 250 -5.23 -2.51 4.50
C THR A 250 -4.40 -3.47 5.34
N CYS A 251 -5.05 -4.22 6.21
CA CYS A 251 -4.38 -5.09 7.17
C CYS A 251 -4.37 -6.53 6.68
N LEU A 252 -3.18 -7.12 6.60
CA LEU A 252 -2.97 -8.55 6.39
C LEU A 252 -2.39 -9.15 7.67
N ILE A 253 -3.20 -9.93 8.37
CA ILE A 253 -2.92 -10.50 9.68
C ILE A 253 -2.67 -12.00 9.50
N SER A 254 -1.42 -12.44 9.66
CA SER A 254 -1.08 -13.86 9.76
C SER A 254 -1.19 -14.33 11.21
N LYS A 255 -0.60 -13.56 12.14
CA LYS A 255 -0.83 -13.69 13.59
C LYS A 255 -1.07 -12.31 14.19
N ARG A 256 -1.98 -12.26 15.16
CA ARG A 256 -2.36 -11.01 15.84
C ARG A 256 -1.20 -10.42 16.64
N GLN A 257 -0.31 -11.27 17.16
CA GLN A 257 0.95 -10.82 17.74
C GLN A 257 2.01 -10.79 16.66
N HIS A 258 2.59 -9.60 16.44
CA HIS A 258 3.78 -9.33 15.64
C HIS A 258 3.72 -9.64 14.13
N GLU A 259 3.12 -10.75 13.69
CA GLU A 259 3.05 -11.17 12.28
C GLU A 259 1.82 -10.57 11.58
N HIS A 260 1.78 -9.25 11.53
CA HIS A 260 0.78 -8.47 10.83
C HIS A 260 1.45 -7.37 10.00
N VAL A 261 1.08 -7.27 8.73
CA VAL A 261 1.58 -6.24 7.81
C VAL A 261 0.44 -5.29 7.46
N HIS A 262 0.74 -3.99 7.48
CA HIS A 262 -0.23 -2.94 7.24
C HIS A 262 0.16 -2.13 6.03
N PHE A 263 -0.59 -2.32 4.95
CA PHE A 263 -0.42 -1.58 3.72
C PHE A 263 -1.02 -0.18 3.87
N VAL A 264 -0.20 0.86 3.80
CA VAL A 264 -0.59 2.25 3.98
C VAL A 264 -0.67 2.97 2.64
N ASP A 265 -1.71 3.78 2.47
CA ASP A 265 -1.90 4.73 1.38
C ASP A 265 -2.53 6.03 1.90
N ALA A 266 -2.48 7.11 1.12
CA ALA A 266 -3.23 8.33 1.43
C ALA A 266 -4.71 8.18 1.07
N SER A 267 -5.61 8.81 1.83
CA SER A 267 -7.06 8.77 1.54
C SER A 267 -7.40 9.51 0.24
N GLY A 268 -8.63 9.33 -0.25
CA GLY A 268 -9.09 10.01 -1.47
C GLY A 268 -8.41 9.55 -2.76
N GLY A 269 -7.92 8.30 -2.81
CA GLY A 269 -7.37 7.67 -4.00
C GLY A 269 -5.86 7.43 -3.98
N GLY A 270 -5.14 8.05 -3.05
CA GLY A 270 -3.76 7.65 -2.71
C GLY A 270 -2.82 7.53 -3.90
N TYR A 271 -2.13 6.39 -4.00
CA TYR A 271 -1.23 6.10 -5.11
C TYR A 271 -1.92 6.09 -6.48
N ALA A 272 -3.19 5.72 -6.57
CA ALA A 272 -3.91 5.77 -7.84
C ALA A 272 -4.06 7.23 -8.33
N ALA A 273 -4.40 8.15 -7.42
CA ALA A 273 -4.47 9.58 -7.73
C ALA A 273 -3.08 10.17 -8.03
N ALA A 274 -2.04 9.77 -7.29
CA ALA A 274 -0.67 10.16 -7.57
C ALA A 274 -0.19 9.67 -8.96
N ALA A 275 -0.54 8.44 -9.34
CA ALA A 275 -0.23 7.89 -10.66
C ALA A 275 -0.97 8.63 -11.80
N LEU A 276 -2.21 9.08 -11.57
CA LEU A 276 -2.92 9.94 -12.51
C LEU A 276 -2.21 11.30 -12.67
N SER A 277 -1.75 11.89 -11.56
CA SER A 277 -0.96 13.13 -11.56
C SER A 277 0.35 12.95 -12.36
N MET A 278 1.05 11.84 -12.15
CA MET A 278 2.26 11.47 -12.89
C MET A 278 2.01 11.35 -14.40
N LYS A 279 0.99 10.58 -14.82
CA LYS A 279 0.64 10.38 -16.23
C LYS A 279 0.34 11.70 -16.94
N LYS A 280 -0.43 12.59 -16.29
CA LYS A 280 -0.75 13.92 -16.83
C LYS A 280 0.50 14.78 -17.08
N ARG A 281 1.57 14.58 -16.31
CA ARG A 281 2.85 15.26 -16.49
C ARG A 281 3.64 14.65 -17.65
N SER A 282 3.70 13.32 -17.76
CA SER A 282 4.36 12.63 -18.87
C SER A 282 3.75 12.95 -20.24
N MET A 283 2.46 13.29 -20.30
CA MET A 283 1.78 13.69 -21.55
C MET A 283 2.04 15.14 -21.97
N LYS A 284 2.64 15.96 -21.09
CA LYS A 284 2.96 17.38 -21.35
C LYS A 284 4.42 17.61 -21.72
N SER A 285 5.27 16.60 -21.54
CA SER A 285 6.69 16.58 -21.94
C SER A 285 6.84 15.99 -23.33
#